data_AF-A0A4P5YZN6-F1
#
_entry.id   AF-A0A4P5YZN6-F1
#
_cell.length_a   1.000
_cell.length_b   1.000
_cell.length_c   1.000
_cell.angle_alpha   90.00
_cell.angle_beta   90.00
_cell.angle_gamma   90.00
#
_symmetry.space_group_name_H-M   'P 1'
#
loop_
_entity.id
_entity.type
_entity.pdbx_description
1 polymer ?
#
loop_
_entity_poly.entity_id
_entity_poly.type
_entity_poly.pdbx_seq_one_letter_code
_entity_poly.pdbx_strand_id
1 'polypeptide(L)'
;MAESRTLESRPVAAEDIGFPFAAQVALLTRQRAGRRDETVGLITDLEPAALGATAWLQANRGAWGIENGTHQRLDVTLNEDRCRVRSAAGQWILGMFRRLVISLYLHWRAQQPTPRHKSLTDFQAAMGEDNLANAMAFVSHQRPKL
;
A
#
# COMPACT_ATOMS: atom_id res chain seq x y z
N MET A 1 6.56 13.66 17.71
CA MET A 1 6.47 15.05 17.19
C MET A 1 5.08 15.24 16.62
N ALA A 2 4.40 16.34 16.98
CA ALA A 2 3.05 16.61 16.49
C ALA A 2 3.09 16.96 14.99
N GLU A 3 2.20 16.35 14.22
CA GLU A 3 1.94 16.68 12.81
C GLU A 3 0.47 17.08 12.70
N SER A 4 0.19 18.28 12.18
CA SER A 4 -1.17 18.71 11.83
C SER A 4 -1.39 18.56 10.32
N ARG A 5 -2.64 18.27 9.95
CA ARG A 5 -3.11 18.22 8.57
C ARG A 5 -4.43 18.97 8.49
N THR A 6 -4.49 19.97 7.63
CA THR A 6 -5.71 20.72 7.33
C THR A 6 -6.05 20.52 5.87
N LEU A 7 -7.32 20.25 5.58
CA LEU A 7 -7.78 20.01 4.22
C LEU A 7 -8.99 20.88 3.92
N GLU A 8 -8.91 21.60 2.81
CA GLU A 8 -10.00 22.40 2.26
C GLU A 8 -10.38 21.82 0.90
N SER A 9 -11.66 21.53 0.70
CA SER A 9 -12.16 20.91 -0.53
C SER A 9 -13.32 21.71 -1.12
N ARG A 10 -13.43 21.70 -2.44
CA ARG A 10 -14.56 22.30 -3.16
C ARG A 10 -14.93 21.47 -4.40
N PRO A 11 -16.22 21.42 -4.79
CA PRO A 11 -16.60 20.87 -6.09
C PRO A 11 -15.99 21.69 -7.23
N VAL A 12 -15.75 21.02 -8.35
CA VAL A 12 -15.30 21.61 -9.62
C VAL A 12 -15.97 20.89 -10.78
N ALA A 13 -16.16 21.59 -11.89
CA ALA A 13 -16.34 20.94 -13.18
C ALA A 13 -14.98 20.57 -13.79
N ALA A 14 -14.94 19.56 -14.64
CA ALA A 14 -13.71 19.14 -15.34
C ALA A 14 -13.11 20.29 -16.16
N GLU A 15 -13.97 21.12 -16.75
CA GLU A 15 -13.62 22.28 -17.56
C GLU A 15 -12.97 23.39 -16.74
N ASP A 16 -13.35 23.55 -15.47
CA ASP A 16 -12.83 24.61 -14.58
C ASP A 16 -11.33 24.45 -14.31
N ILE A 17 -10.83 23.21 -14.35
CA ILE A 17 -9.45 22.89 -14.02
C ILE A 17 -8.70 22.16 -15.15
N GLY A 18 -9.37 21.89 -16.27
CA GLY A 18 -8.79 21.17 -17.41
C GLY A 18 -8.41 19.71 -17.11
N PHE A 19 -9.12 19.05 -16.18
CA PHE A 19 -8.86 17.66 -15.79
C PHE A 19 -10.10 16.80 -16.01
N PRO A 20 -10.07 15.84 -16.95
CA PRO A 20 -11.22 15.01 -17.27
C PRO A 20 -11.80 14.31 -16.04
N PHE A 21 -13.14 14.31 -15.95
CA PHE A 21 -13.92 13.66 -14.88
C PHE A 21 -13.72 14.24 -13.48
N ALA A 22 -12.98 15.35 -13.31
CA ALA A 22 -12.86 15.96 -11.99
C ALA A 22 -14.22 16.45 -11.48
N ALA A 23 -14.60 16.01 -10.28
CA ALA A 23 -15.82 16.42 -9.59
C ALA A 23 -15.51 17.31 -8.37
N GLN A 24 -14.33 17.16 -7.77
CA GLN A 24 -13.86 18.04 -6.70
C GLN A 24 -12.33 18.11 -6.63
N VAL A 25 -11.83 19.20 -6.04
CA VAL A 25 -10.42 19.39 -5.70
C VAL A 25 -10.26 19.64 -4.22
N ALA A 26 -9.08 19.32 -3.68
CA ALA A 26 -8.72 19.65 -2.31
C ALA A 26 -7.29 20.18 -2.20
N LEU A 27 -7.08 21.07 -1.23
CA LEU A 27 -5.77 21.56 -0.83
C LEU A 27 -5.46 21.01 0.56
N LEU A 28 -4.38 20.23 0.66
CA LEU A 28 -3.90 19.67 1.91
C LEU A 28 -2.67 20.44 2.38
N THR A 29 -2.75 21.05 3.55
CA THR A 29 -1.62 21.67 4.23
C THR A 29 -1.12 20.76 5.35
N ARG A 30 0.17 20.43 5.32
CA ARG A 30 0.84 19.59 6.32
C ARG A 30 1.87 20.42 7.06
N GLN A 31 1.80 20.40 8.39
CA GLN A 31 2.75 21.10 9.23
C GLN A 31 3.39 20.10 10.20
N ARG A 32 4.72 20.12 10.25
CA ARG A 32 5.52 19.23 11.09
C ARG A 32 6.57 20.05 11.81
N ALA A 33 6.71 19.82 13.12
CA ALA A 33 7.75 20.48 13.91
C ALA A 33 9.14 20.29 13.29
N GLY A 34 9.85 21.40 13.02
CA GLY A 34 11.19 21.40 12.43
C GLY A 34 11.23 21.19 10.91
N ARG A 35 10.09 21.24 10.20
CA ARG A 35 10.00 21.20 8.73
C ARG A 35 9.19 22.40 8.24
N ARG A 36 9.43 22.79 6.99
CA ARG A 36 8.57 23.78 6.31
C ARG A 36 7.20 23.16 6.04
N ASP A 37 6.19 24.02 6.04
CA ASP A 37 4.84 23.65 5.66
C ASP A 37 4.82 23.15 4.21
N GLU A 38 4.07 22.08 3.97
CA GLU A 38 3.90 21.47 2.65
C GLU A 38 2.44 21.60 2.25
N THR A 39 2.22 22.10 1.03
CA THR A 39 0.88 22.19 0.44
C THR A 39 0.78 21.23 -0.75
N VAL A 40 -0.25 20.39 -0.75
CA VAL A 40 -0.47 19.36 -1.78
C VAL A 40 -1.85 19.56 -2.40
N GLY A 41 -1.91 19.70 -3.73
CA GLY A 41 -3.16 19.71 -4.48
C GLY A 41 -3.64 18.27 -4.77
N LEU A 42 -4.93 18.04 -4.58
CA LEU A 42 -5.58 16.75 -4.77
C LEU A 42 -6.79 16.92 -5.70
N ILE A 43 -7.07 15.91 -6.52
CA ILE A 43 -8.18 15.87 -7.49
C ILE A 43 -8.85 14.50 -7.42
N THR A 44 -10.17 14.45 -7.57
CA THR A 44 -10.94 13.19 -7.67
C THR A 44 -12.18 13.40 -8.52
N ASP A 45 -12.66 12.30 -9.10
CA ASP A 45 -13.94 12.11 -9.77
C ASP A 45 -15.09 11.80 -8.81
N LEU A 46 -14.81 11.61 -7.52
CA LEU A 46 -15.85 11.42 -6.51
C LEU A 46 -16.55 12.74 -6.18
N GLU A 47 -17.87 12.73 -6.10
CA GLU A 47 -18.66 13.88 -5.65
C GLU A 47 -18.43 14.18 -4.16
N PRO A 48 -18.61 15.44 -3.70
CA PRO A 48 -18.46 15.82 -2.29
C PRO A 48 -19.32 14.99 -1.31
N ALA A 49 -20.48 14.50 -1.78
CA ALA A 49 -21.36 13.63 -0.99
C ALA A 49 -20.75 12.23 -0.73
N ALA A 50 -19.93 11.73 -1.66
CA ALA A 50 -19.25 10.44 -1.54
C ALA A 50 -17.89 10.56 -0.81
N LEU A 51 -17.23 11.71 -0.93
CA LEU A 51 -15.93 11.98 -0.31
C LEU A 51 -15.88 13.37 0.31
N GLY A 52 -16.33 13.48 1.56
CA GLY A 52 -16.18 14.69 2.37
C GLY A 52 -14.77 14.88 2.93
N ALA A 53 -14.50 16.04 3.56
CA ALA A 53 -13.16 16.43 4.03
C ALA A 53 -12.49 15.42 4.98
N THR A 54 -13.24 14.81 5.91
CA THR A 54 -12.71 13.77 6.80
C THR A 54 -12.29 12.52 6.03
N ALA A 55 -13.12 12.09 5.07
CA ALA A 55 -12.84 10.92 4.24
C ALA A 55 -11.64 11.17 3.32
N TRP A 56 -11.52 12.38 2.77
CA TRP A 56 -10.32 12.87 2.07
C TRP A 56 -9.05 12.69 2.90
N LEU A 57 -9.04 13.20 4.13
CA LEU A 57 -7.88 13.09 5.03
C LEU A 57 -7.51 11.64 5.34
N GLN A 58 -8.52 10.78 5.55
CA GLN A 58 -8.33 9.35 5.77
C GLN A 58 -7.75 8.66 4.53
N ALA A 59 -8.31 8.91 3.35
CA ALA A 59 -7.84 8.35 2.09
C ALA A 59 -6.39 8.78 1.79
N ASN A 60 -6.09 10.08 1.89
CA ASN A 60 -4.73 10.59 1.70
C ASN A 60 -3.74 10.00 2.72
N ARG A 61 -4.14 9.80 3.98
CA ARG A 61 -3.28 9.14 4.98
C ARG A 61 -3.12 7.64 4.67
N GLY A 62 -4.17 6.98 4.22
CA GLY A 62 -4.18 5.56 3.87
C GLY A 62 -3.29 5.22 2.68
N ALA A 63 -3.13 6.13 1.72
CA ALA A 63 -2.25 5.95 0.57
C ALA A 63 -0.79 5.65 0.99
N TRP A 64 -0.29 6.28 2.06
CA TRP A 64 1.05 5.99 2.62
C TRP A 64 1.20 4.57 3.17
N GLY A 65 0.10 3.88 3.48
CA GLY A 65 0.13 2.48 3.88
C GLY A 65 0.61 1.56 2.77
N ILE A 66 0.40 1.94 1.50
CA ILE A 66 0.87 1.19 0.32
C ILE A 66 2.39 1.26 0.23
N GLU A 67 2.95 2.45 0.39
CA GLU A 67 4.39 2.69 0.32
C GLU A 67 5.14 2.04 1.49
N ASN A 68 4.67 2.27 2.71
CA ASN A 68 5.33 1.71 3.90
C ASN A 68 5.11 0.19 4.06
N GLY A 69 4.02 -0.36 3.52
CA GLY A 69 3.66 -1.76 3.68
C GLY A 69 4.18 -2.65 2.57
N THR A 70 3.95 -2.25 1.31
CA THR A 70 4.16 -3.12 0.14
C THR A 70 5.45 -2.80 -0.58
N HIS A 71 5.74 -1.51 -0.85
CA HIS A 71 6.91 -1.11 -1.64
C HIS A 71 8.21 -1.59 -1.02
N GLN A 72 8.47 -1.25 0.26
CA GLN A 72 9.71 -1.67 0.92
C GLN A 72 9.93 -3.20 0.87
N ARG A 73 8.87 -3.98 1.00
CA ARG A 73 8.94 -5.45 0.96
C ARG A 73 9.24 -5.97 -0.44
N LEU A 74 8.67 -5.37 -1.49
CA LEU A 74 8.97 -5.70 -2.87
C LEU A 74 10.42 -5.34 -3.22
N ASP A 75 10.77 -4.08 -3.01
CA ASP A 75 12.03 -3.48 -3.46
C ASP A 75 13.22 -4.11 -2.75
N VAL A 76 13.14 -4.21 -1.42
CA VAL A 76 14.26 -4.64 -0.57
C VAL A 76 14.19 -6.12 -0.23
N THR A 77 13.13 -6.57 0.48
CA THR A 77 13.08 -7.95 1.01
C THR A 77 12.93 -9.00 -0.08
N LEU A 78 12.08 -8.72 -1.09
CA LEU A 78 11.87 -9.60 -2.24
C LEU A 78 12.75 -9.22 -3.44
N ASN A 79 13.67 -8.28 -3.22
CA ASN A 79 14.79 -7.97 -4.10
C ASN A 79 14.33 -7.61 -5.53
N GLU A 80 13.20 -6.90 -5.64
CA GLU A 80 12.65 -6.46 -6.93
C GLU A 80 13.61 -5.51 -7.64
N ASP A 81 14.23 -4.56 -6.93
CA ASP A 81 15.18 -3.59 -7.49
C ASP A 81 16.43 -4.25 -8.09
N ARG A 82 16.87 -5.38 -7.51
CA ARG A 82 18.05 -6.12 -8.01
C ARG A 82 17.68 -7.17 -9.05
N CYS A 83 16.41 -7.29 -9.42
CA CYS A 83 15.96 -8.22 -10.44
C CYS A 83 16.57 -7.89 -11.80
N ARG A 84 17.26 -8.86 -12.41
CA ARG A 84 17.91 -8.68 -13.73
C ARG A 84 17.10 -9.22 -14.91
N VAL A 85 15.91 -9.78 -14.66
CA VAL A 85 15.03 -10.28 -15.71
C VAL A 85 14.62 -9.11 -16.61
N ARG A 86 14.87 -9.23 -17.92
CA ARG A 86 14.59 -8.19 -18.92
C ARG A 86 13.41 -8.49 -19.84
N SER A 87 12.83 -9.69 -19.76
CA SER A 87 11.61 -10.01 -20.51
C SER A 87 10.38 -9.43 -19.82
N ALA A 88 9.49 -8.80 -20.58
CA ALA A 88 8.25 -8.23 -20.05
C ALA A 88 7.38 -9.30 -19.36
N ALA A 89 7.22 -10.46 -20.00
CA ALA A 89 6.50 -11.59 -19.40
C ALA A 89 7.17 -12.10 -18.11
N GLY A 90 8.50 -12.20 -18.08
CA GLY A 90 9.23 -12.65 -16.90
C GLY A 90 9.12 -11.67 -15.73
N GLN A 91 9.20 -10.37 -16.00
CA GLN A 91 8.97 -9.32 -15.00
C GLN A 91 7.55 -9.37 -14.45
N TRP A 92 6.55 -9.56 -15.31
CA TRP A 92 5.16 -9.65 -14.90
C TRP A 92 4.90 -10.87 -14.00
N ILE A 93 5.32 -12.07 -14.45
CA ILE A 93 5.18 -13.31 -13.68
C ILE A 93 5.85 -13.18 -12.31
N LEU A 94 7.09 -12.68 -12.27
CA LEU A 94 7.83 -12.54 -11.01
C LEU A 94 7.19 -11.49 -10.09
N GLY A 95 6.71 -10.38 -10.66
CA GLY A 95 5.97 -9.36 -9.93
C GLY A 95 4.67 -9.88 -9.30
N MET A 96 3.97 -10.81 -9.97
CA MET A 96 2.80 -11.49 -9.41
C MET A 96 3.19 -12.41 -8.25
N PHE A 97 4.23 -13.24 -8.41
CA PHE A 97 4.68 -14.14 -7.33
C PHE A 97 5.12 -13.37 -6.09
N ARG A 98 5.85 -12.27 -6.25
CA ARG A 98 6.24 -11.42 -5.10
C ARG A 98 5.03 -10.85 -4.36
N ARG A 99 4.03 -10.36 -5.09
CA ARG A 99 2.78 -9.86 -4.49
C ARG A 99 2.00 -10.97 -3.80
N LEU A 100 1.96 -12.17 -4.38
CA LEU A 100 1.37 -13.33 -3.73
C LEU A 100 2.07 -13.64 -2.40
N VAL A 101 3.40 -13.69 -2.39
CA VAL A 101 4.19 -13.90 -1.16
C VAL A 101 3.86 -12.86 -0.08
N ILE A 102 3.71 -11.58 -0.44
CA ILE A 102 3.29 -10.54 0.51
C ILE A 102 1.90 -10.82 1.07
N SER A 103 0.93 -11.19 0.23
CA SER A 103 -0.43 -11.55 0.67
C SER A 103 -0.41 -12.72 1.66
N LEU A 104 0.36 -13.77 1.37
CA LEU A 104 0.51 -14.93 2.26
C LEU A 104 1.14 -14.54 3.60
N TYR A 105 2.20 -13.74 3.56
CA TYR A 105 2.83 -13.21 4.75
C TYR A 105 1.86 -12.38 5.61
N LEU A 106 1.08 -11.48 5.01
CA LEU A 106 0.12 -10.65 5.75
C LEU A 106 -0.93 -11.51 6.45
N HIS A 107 -1.40 -12.55 5.77
CA HIS A 107 -2.33 -13.50 6.34
C HIS A 107 -1.72 -14.31 7.48
N TRP A 108 -0.55 -14.92 7.28
CA TRP A 108 0.19 -15.66 8.32
C TRP A 108 0.49 -14.78 9.54
N ARG A 109 0.93 -13.54 9.31
CA ARG A 109 1.25 -12.56 10.35
C ARG A 109 0.04 -12.23 11.22
N ALA A 110 -1.14 -12.10 10.62
CA ALA A 110 -2.37 -11.77 11.34
C ALA A 110 -2.76 -12.86 12.36
N GLN A 111 -2.35 -14.10 12.12
CA GLN A 111 -2.60 -15.24 13.02
C GLN A 111 -1.55 -15.38 14.13
N GLN A 112 -0.47 -14.59 14.11
CA GLN A 112 0.59 -14.70 15.11
C GLN A 112 0.18 -14.05 16.44
N PRO A 113 0.67 -14.53 17.60
CA PRO A 113 0.37 -13.92 18.89
C PRO A 113 0.80 -12.45 18.99
N THR A 114 1.88 -12.09 18.30
CA THR A 114 2.46 -10.75 18.30
C THR A 114 2.71 -10.24 16.87
N PRO A 115 1.64 -9.96 16.07
CA PRO A 115 1.77 -9.65 14.65
C PRO A 115 2.71 -8.49 14.36
N ARG A 116 2.72 -7.47 15.23
CA ARG A 116 3.56 -6.27 15.06
C ARG A 116 5.06 -6.57 15.01
N HIS A 117 5.51 -7.66 15.64
CA HIS A 117 6.91 -8.05 15.71
C HIS A 117 7.31 -9.08 14.64
N LYS A 118 6.41 -9.44 13.73
CA LYS A 118 6.65 -10.45 12.69
C LYS A 118 6.94 -9.78 11.35
N SER A 119 8.16 -9.95 10.88
CA SER A 119 8.67 -9.44 9.60
C SER A 119 8.44 -10.43 8.46
N LEU A 120 8.62 -9.96 7.22
CA LEU A 120 8.57 -10.83 6.04
C LEU A 120 9.73 -11.84 6.03
N THR A 121 10.89 -11.48 6.58
CA THR A 121 12.02 -12.39 6.74
C THR A 121 11.70 -13.52 7.72
N ASP A 122 11.01 -13.23 8.84
CA ASP A 122 10.58 -14.26 9.79
C ASP A 122 9.63 -15.27 9.13
N PHE A 123 8.75 -14.78 8.25
CA PHE A 123 7.88 -15.65 7.46
C PHE A 123 8.66 -16.51 6.48
N GLN A 124 9.65 -15.95 5.78
CA GLN A 124 10.51 -16.71 4.88
C GLN A 124 11.29 -17.80 5.63
N ALA A 125 11.80 -17.49 6.83
CA ALA A 125 12.46 -18.47 7.69
C ALA A 125 11.49 -19.59 8.10
N ALA A 126 10.31 -19.24 8.64
CA ALA A 126 9.30 -20.22 9.06
C ALA A 126 8.81 -21.12 7.91
N MET A 127 8.75 -20.59 6.68
CA MET A 127 8.38 -21.37 5.49
C MET A 127 9.55 -22.22 4.95
N GLY A 128 10.79 -21.83 5.23
CA GLY A 128 12.01 -22.53 4.83
C GLY A 128 12.43 -23.64 5.80
N GLU A 129 12.07 -23.53 7.10
CA GLU A 129 12.45 -24.47 8.15
C GLU A 129 12.02 -25.92 7.87
N ASP A 130 10.90 -26.13 7.16
CA ASP A 130 10.40 -27.46 6.78
C ASP A 130 10.55 -27.75 5.26
N ASN A 131 11.64 -27.33 4.62
CA ASN A 131 11.90 -27.57 3.18
C ASN A 131 10.72 -27.16 2.26
N LEU A 132 10.07 -26.03 2.54
CA LEU A 132 8.88 -25.54 1.82
C LEU A 132 7.60 -26.39 1.96
N ALA A 133 7.59 -27.44 2.80
CA ALA A 133 6.43 -28.31 3.00
C ALA A 133 5.20 -27.51 3.47
N ASN A 134 5.39 -26.59 4.42
CA ASN A 134 4.32 -25.70 4.91
C ASN A 134 3.84 -24.73 3.83
N ALA A 135 4.76 -24.19 3.01
CA ALA A 135 4.40 -23.32 1.89
C ALA A 135 3.61 -24.07 0.81
N MET A 136 4.02 -25.29 0.48
CA MET A 136 3.32 -26.15 -0.48
C MET A 136 1.97 -26.62 0.06
N ALA A 137 1.88 -27.02 1.33
CA ALA A 137 0.63 -27.40 1.97
C ALA A 137 -0.37 -26.24 1.97
N PHE A 138 0.11 -25.02 2.21
CA PHE A 138 -0.69 -23.80 2.16
C PHE A 138 -1.23 -23.52 0.75
N VAL A 139 -0.39 -23.59 -0.28
CA VAL A 139 -0.77 -23.27 -1.68
C VAL A 139 -1.61 -24.38 -2.32
N SER A 140 -1.42 -25.63 -1.91
CA SER A 140 -2.12 -26.81 -2.47
C SER A 140 -3.38 -27.22 -1.71
N HIS A 141 -3.70 -26.56 -0.58
CA HIS A 141 -4.91 -26.85 0.16
C HIS A 141 -6.16 -26.44 -0.63
N GLN A 142 -6.97 -27.43 -1.02
CA GLN A 142 -8.26 -27.18 -1.68
C GLN A 142 -9.27 -26.43 -0.79
N ARG A 143 -9.06 -26.45 0.53
CA ARG A 143 -9.79 -25.65 1.53
C ARG A 143 -8.83 -25.26 2.65
N PRO A 144 -8.08 -24.16 2.53
CA PRO A 144 -7.26 -23.69 3.63
C PRO A 144 -8.20 -23.36 4.81
N LYS A 145 -8.00 -24.01 5.96
CA LYS A 145 -8.63 -23.55 7.19
C LYS A 145 -7.79 -22.40 7.72
N LEU A 146 -8.39 -21.21 7.74
CA LEU A 146 -7.83 -19.99 8.31
C LEU A 146 -7.79 -20.07 9.83
#